data_AF-C2KY73-F1
#
_entry.id   AF-C2KY73-F1
#
_cell.length_a   1.000
_cell.length_b   1.000
_cell.length_c   1.000
_cell.angle_alpha   90.00
_cell.angle_beta   90.00
_cell.angle_gamma   90.00
#
_symmetry.space_group_name_H-M   'P 1'
#
loop_
_entity.id
_entity.type
_entity.pdbx_description
1 polymer ?
#
loop_
_entity_poly.entity_id
_entity_poly.type
_entity_poly.pdbx_seq_one_letter_code
_entity_poly.pdbx_strand_id
1 'polypeptide(L)'
;MEFEMNPDVSTLLKAYSVKIQFEGVETAETLIDYLRVLSTVCSIHIVWILNLKQYLTKEQVLQLYEFCFYEKIYLINLEGYTKYTLEQEKSVIIDEDLCVIYSS
;
A
#
# COMPACT_ATOMS: atom_id res chain seq x y z
N MET A 1 -1.01 -31.59 40.02
CA MET A 1 -0.57 -30.35 39.36
C MET A 1 -1.58 -30.13 38.24
N GLU A 2 -2.55 -29.24 38.45
CA GLU A 2 -3.51 -28.85 37.42
C GLU A 2 -2.78 -27.93 36.44
N PHE A 3 -2.67 -28.35 35.19
CA PHE A 3 -2.12 -27.54 34.13
C PHE A 3 -3.28 -26.74 33.53
N GLU A 4 -3.55 -25.56 34.06
CA GLU A 4 -4.43 -24.59 33.39
C GLU A 4 -3.69 -24.03 32.18
N MET A 5 -3.78 -24.74 31.06
CA MET A 5 -3.46 -24.16 29.77
C MET A 5 -4.64 -23.26 29.38
N ASN A 6 -4.52 -21.97 29.65
CA ASN A 6 -5.32 -20.95 28.99
C ASN A 6 -4.41 -20.32 27.92
N PRO A 7 -4.19 -20.99 26.77
CA PRO A 7 -3.18 -20.56 25.83
C PRO A 7 -3.60 -19.22 25.22
N ASP A 8 -2.88 -18.18 25.60
CA ASP A 8 -2.92 -16.90 24.90
C ASP A 8 -2.68 -17.14 23.41
N VAL A 9 -3.50 -16.53 22.55
CA VAL A 9 -3.44 -16.67 21.09
C VAL A 9 -2.05 -16.31 20.57
N SER A 10 -1.36 -15.34 21.20
CA SER A 10 0.03 -15.01 20.88
C SER A 10 0.98 -16.20 21.04
N THR A 11 0.81 -16.99 22.09
CA THR A 11 1.64 -18.18 22.38
C THR A 11 1.41 -19.28 21.35
N LEU A 12 0.17 -19.46 20.91
CA LEU A 12 -0.15 -20.40 19.83
C LEU A 12 0.48 -19.95 18.51
N LEU A 13 0.30 -18.69 18.09
CA LEU A 13 0.86 -18.18 16.83
C LEU A 13 2.40 -18.28 16.78
N LYS A 14 3.08 -18.03 17.91
CA LYS A 14 4.53 -18.21 18.04
C LYS A 14 4.95 -19.68 17.95
N ALA A 15 4.22 -20.59 18.60
CA ALA A 15 4.49 -22.03 18.52
C ALA A 15 4.36 -22.57 17.09
N TYR A 16 3.41 -22.02 16.31
CA TYR A 16 3.21 -22.36 14.90
C TYR A 16 4.20 -21.66 13.95
N SER A 17 5.13 -20.83 14.46
CA SER A 17 6.09 -20.08 13.64
C SER A 17 5.42 -19.36 12.48
N VAL A 18 4.27 -18.73 12.73
CA VAL A 18 3.54 -17.97 11.71
C VAL A 18 4.46 -16.88 11.18
N LYS A 19 4.81 -17.00 9.89
CA LYS A 19 5.58 -16.01 9.15
C LYS A 19 4.69 -15.46 8.06
N ILE A 20 4.86 -14.17 7.76
CA ILE A 20 4.31 -13.61 6.53
C ILE A 20 5.03 -14.32 5.37
N GLN A 21 4.26 -14.95 4.50
CA GLN A 21 4.78 -15.66 3.33
C GLN A 21 5.06 -14.65 2.23
N PHE A 22 6.32 -14.58 1.76
CA PHE A 22 6.74 -13.63 0.71
C PHE A 22 7.13 -14.33 -0.61
N GLU A 23 7.24 -15.65 -0.64
CA GLU A 23 7.59 -16.39 -1.86
C GLU A 23 6.37 -16.55 -2.77
N GLY A 24 6.49 -16.07 -4.01
CA GLY A 24 5.43 -16.13 -5.03
C GLY A 24 4.41 -14.98 -4.99
N VAL A 25 4.66 -13.96 -4.16
CA VAL A 25 3.77 -12.81 -3.97
C VAL A 25 4.03 -11.75 -5.04
N GLU A 26 2.97 -11.25 -5.70
CA GLU A 26 3.13 -10.20 -6.70
C GLU A 26 3.58 -8.88 -6.04
N THR A 27 4.34 -8.04 -6.78
CA THR A 27 4.83 -6.74 -6.29
C THR A 27 3.71 -5.87 -5.69
N ALA A 28 2.51 -5.95 -6.27
CA ALA A 28 1.32 -5.24 -5.79
C ALA A 28 0.83 -5.73 -4.42
N GLU A 29 0.79 -7.06 -4.22
CA GLU A 29 0.33 -7.68 -2.97
C GLU A 29 1.28 -7.34 -1.82
N THR A 30 2.59 -7.41 -2.06
CA THR A 30 3.61 -7.03 -1.06
C THR A 30 3.45 -5.56 -0.65
N LEU A 31 3.15 -4.67 -1.61
CA LEU A 31 2.92 -3.26 -1.32
C LEU A 31 1.63 -3.06 -0.51
N ILE A 32 0.54 -3.75 -0.85
CA ILE A 32 -0.73 -3.70 -0.10
C ILE A 32 -0.51 -4.15 1.35
N ASP A 33 0.18 -5.26 1.57
CA ASP A 33 0.48 -5.76 2.91
C ASP A 33 1.36 -4.78 3.70
N TYR A 34 2.34 -4.15 3.05
CA TYR A 34 3.15 -3.11 3.67
C TYR A 34 2.29 -1.90 4.08
N LEU A 35 1.43 -1.40 3.20
CA LEU A 35 0.52 -0.29 3.50
C LEU A 35 -0.47 -0.64 4.62
N ARG A 36 -0.95 -1.89 4.67
CA ARG A 36 -1.80 -2.37 5.78
C ARG A 36 -1.07 -2.29 7.12
N VAL A 37 0.20 -2.70 7.17
CA VAL A 37 1.00 -2.59 8.39
C VAL A 37 1.19 -1.12 8.77
N LEU A 38 1.47 -0.24 7.80
CA LEU A 38 1.60 1.19 8.06
C LEU A 38 0.32 1.80 8.66
N SER A 39 -0.86 1.49 8.09
CA SER A 39 -2.12 2.04 8.58
C SER A 39 -2.52 1.45 9.93
N THR A 40 -2.47 0.13 10.09
CA THR A 40 -3.03 -0.56 11.25
C THR A 40 -2.09 -0.61 12.45
N VAL A 41 -0.77 -0.76 12.22
CA VAL A 41 0.23 -0.91 13.29
C VAL A 41 0.91 0.42 13.56
N CYS A 42 1.30 1.14 12.51
CA CYS A 42 2.06 2.39 12.67
C CYS A 42 1.17 3.64 12.75
N SER A 43 -0.14 3.53 12.49
CA SER A 43 -1.07 4.67 12.41
C SER A 43 -0.64 5.74 11.39
N ILE A 44 0.02 5.31 10.31
CA ILE A 44 0.46 6.16 9.21
C ILE A 44 -0.56 6.05 8.07
N HIS A 45 -1.21 7.17 7.76
CA HIS A 45 -2.27 7.23 6.74
C HIS A 45 -1.94 8.15 5.55
N ILE A 46 -0.75 8.76 5.51
CA ILE A 46 -0.29 9.55 4.36
C ILE A 46 0.99 8.91 3.86
N VAL A 47 0.97 8.41 2.63
CA VAL A 47 2.10 7.67 2.05
C VAL A 47 2.46 8.25 0.70
N TRP A 48 3.75 8.50 0.49
CA TRP A 48 4.31 8.99 -0.75
C TRP A 48 5.04 7.85 -1.45
N ILE A 49 4.72 7.60 -2.73
CA ILE A 49 5.39 6.57 -3.53
C ILE A 49 5.97 7.20 -4.80
N LEU A 50 7.22 6.86 -5.08
CA LEU A 50 7.92 7.28 -6.30
C LEU A 50 7.66 6.29 -7.42
N ASN A 51 7.26 6.79 -8.59
CA ASN A 51 7.15 6.05 -9.84
C ASN A 51 6.33 4.77 -9.77
N LEU A 52 5.24 4.75 -8.99
CA LEU A 52 4.40 3.57 -8.76
C LEU A 52 3.98 2.91 -10.08
N LYS A 53 3.55 3.72 -11.06
CA LYS A 53 3.01 3.25 -12.35
C LYS A 53 4.06 2.65 -13.28
N GLN A 54 5.34 2.71 -12.93
CA GLN A 54 6.42 2.03 -13.65
C GLN A 54 6.53 0.56 -13.26
N TYR A 55 6.10 0.20 -12.05
CA TYR A 55 6.26 -1.15 -11.49
C TYR A 55 4.97 -1.98 -11.53
N LEU A 56 3.80 -1.32 -11.52
CA LEU A 56 2.50 -1.97 -11.48
C LEU A 56 1.73 -1.83 -12.79
N THR A 57 0.94 -2.85 -13.13
CA THR A 57 -0.04 -2.77 -14.21
C THR A 57 -1.18 -1.82 -13.82
N LYS A 58 -1.98 -1.40 -14.81
CA LYS A 58 -3.13 -0.52 -14.56
C LYS A 58 -4.13 -1.16 -13.59
N GLU A 59 -4.34 -2.47 -13.73
CA GLU A 59 -5.23 -3.27 -12.90
C GLU A 59 -4.72 -3.35 -11.46
N GLN A 60 -3.42 -3.58 -11.28
CA GLN A 60 -2.77 -3.59 -9.96
C GLN A 60 -2.83 -2.22 -9.26
N VAL A 61 -2.64 -1.12 -10.01
CA VAL A 61 -2.79 0.24 -9.47
C VAL A 61 -4.23 0.50 -9.01
N LEU A 62 -5.24 0.05 -9.78
CA LEU A 62 -6.64 0.19 -9.39
C LEU A 62 -6.96 -0.59 -8.10
N GLN A 63 -6.46 -1.82 -7.98
CA GLN A 63 -6.61 -2.62 -6.75
C GLN A 63 -5.95 -1.94 -5.55
N LEU A 64 -4.76 -1.38 -5.73
CA LEU A 64 -4.06 -0.63 -4.69
C LEU A 64 -4.88 0.60 -4.25
N TYR A 65 -5.46 1.34 -5.19
CA TYR A 65 -6.28 2.52 -4.90
C TYR A 65 -7.55 2.16 -4.15
N GLU A 66 -8.22 1.08 -4.55
CA GLU A 66 -9.39 0.57 -3.85
C GLU A 66 -9.05 0.20 -2.41
N PHE A 67 -7.94 -0.52 -2.19
CA PHE A 67 -7.44 -0.82 -0.86
C PHE A 67 -7.17 0.44 -0.03
N CYS A 68 -6.43 1.40 -0.59
CA CYS A 68 -6.12 2.66 0.11
C CYS A 68 -7.38 3.44 0.47
N PHE A 69 -8.38 3.44 -0.41
CA PHE A 69 -9.66 4.08 -0.15
C PHE A 69 -10.38 3.46 1.06
N TYR A 70 -10.48 2.13 1.13
CA TYR A 70 -11.12 1.44 2.25
C TYR A 70 -10.36 1.64 3.58
N GLU A 71 -9.03 1.57 3.55
CA GLU A 71 -8.17 1.77 4.72
C GLU A 71 -7.96 3.25 5.10
N LYS A 72 -8.59 4.17 4.36
CA LYS A 72 -8.47 5.63 4.54
C LYS A 72 -7.01 6.09 4.49
N ILE A 73 -6.23 5.51 3.58
CA ILE A 73 -4.84 5.89 3.29
C ILE A 73 -4.84 6.92 2.16
N TYR A 74 -4.28 8.09 2.42
CA TYR A 74 -3.98 9.10 1.41
C TYR A 74 -2.67 8.74 0.71
N LEU A 75 -2.80 8.19 -0.50
CA LEU A 75 -1.68 7.83 -1.34
C LEU A 75 -1.31 8.99 -2.29
N ILE A 76 -0.05 9.41 -2.26
CA ILE A 76 0.50 10.48 -3.09
C ILE A 76 1.55 9.87 -4.02
N ASN A 77 1.25 9.83 -5.31
CA ASN A 77 2.18 9.32 -6.32
C ASN A 77 3.03 10.46 -6.89
N LEU A 78 4.34 10.32 -6.75
CA LEU A 78 5.33 11.17 -7.38
C LEU A 78 5.88 10.47 -8.61
N GLU A 79 5.41 10.89 -9.78
CA GLU A 79 5.78 10.30 -11.06
C GLU A 79 6.72 11.24 -11.83
N GLY A 80 7.80 10.69 -12.40
CA GLY A 80 8.72 11.48 -13.23
C GLY A 80 8.12 11.88 -14.60
N TYR A 81 7.06 11.21 -15.03
CA TYR A 81 6.28 11.56 -16.21
C TYR A 81 4.88 10.94 -16.11
N THR A 82 3.91 11.53 -16.81
CA THR A 82 2.55 10.97 -16.84
C THR A 82 2.45 9.87 -17.89
N LYS A 83 2.44 8.60 -17.46
CA LYS A 83 2.28 7.44 -18.37
C LYS A 83 0.82 7.27 -18.82
N TYR A 84 -0.11 7.40 -17.88
CA TYR A 84 -1.56 7.36 -18.08
C TYR A 84 -2.25 7.98 -16.87
N THR A 85 -3.50 8.40 -17.05
CA THR A 85 -4.36 8.92 -15.99
C THR A 85 -5.48 7.92 -15.70
N LEU A 86 -5.85 7.80 -14.43
CA LEU A 86 -7.02 7.07 -13.96
C LEU A 86 -8.07 8.06 -13.43
N GLU A 87 -9.36 7.74 -13.57
CA GLU A 87 -10.46 8.61 -13.13
C GLU A 87 -10.44 8.90 -11.63
N GLN A 88 -9.84 8.01 -10.84
CA GLN A 88 -9.69 8.14 -9.39
C GLN A 88 -8.60 9.15 -8.99
N GLU A 89 -7.81 9.65 -9.94
CA GLU A 89 -6.65 10.48 -9.66
C GLU A 89 -6.98 11.97 -9.80
N LYS A 90 -6.44 12.75 -8.88
CA LYS A 90 -6.28 14.19 -9.06
C LYS A 90 -4.80 14.46 -9.20
N SER A 91 -4.37 14.85 -10.40
CA SER A 91 -2.96 15.06 -10.69
C SER A 91 -2.63 16.55 -10.85
N VAL A 92 -1.43 16.88 -10.36
CA VAL A 92 -0.79 18.17 -10.56
C VAL A 92 0.50 17.89 -11.31
N ILE A 93 0.70 18.55 -12.43
CA ILE A 93 1.90 18.42 -13.25
C ILE A 93 2.73 19.69 -13.06
N ILE A 94 4.02 19.50 -12.81
CA ILE A 94 5.02 20.57 -12.78
C ILE A 94 5.85 20.40 -14.04
N ASP A 95 5.81 21.39 -14.94
CA ASP A 95 6.59 21.36 -16.18
C ASP A 95 8.01 21.91 -15.97
N GLU A 96 8.80 21.94 -17.04
CA GLU A 96 10.20 22.38 -17.04
C GLU A 96 10.35 23.85 -16.64
N ASP A 97 9.33 24.66 -16.88
CA ASP A 97 9.28 26.09 -16.52
C ASP A 97 8.75 26.32 -15.10
N LEU A 98 8.56 25.24 -14.32
CA LEU A 98 7.98 25.23 -12.97
C LEU A 98 6.52 25.72 -12.94
N CYS A 99 5.81 25.67 -14.07
CA CYS A 99 4.39 25.97 -14.11
C CYS A 99 3.59 24.81 -13.53
N VAL A 100 2.51 25.14 -12.83
CA VAL A 100 1.62 24.17 -12.18
C VAL A 100 0.37 23.98 -13.03
N ILE A 101 0.20 22.79 -13.57
CA ILE A 101 -0.94 22.40 -14.40
C ILE A 101 -1.83 21.43 -13.61
N TYR A 102 -3.11 21.77 -13.48
CA TYR A 102 -4.10 20.93 -12.82
C TYR A 102 -4.81 20.07 -13.87
N SER A 103 -4.62 18.75 -13.84
CA SER A 103 -5.41 17.84 -14.68
C SER A 103 -6.74 17.57 -13.99
N SER A 104 -7.83 17.71 -14.75
CA SER A 104 -9.19 17.35 -14.33
C SER A 104 -9.49 15.88 -14.57
#